data_AF-A0A059F0I6-F1
#
_entry.id   AF-A0A059F0I6-F1
#
_cell.length_a   1.000
_cell.length_b   1.000
_cell.length_c   1.000
_cell.angle_alpha   90.00
_cell.angle_beta   90.00
_cell.angle_gamma   90.00
#
_symmetry.space_group_name_H-M   'P 1'
#
loop_
_entity.id
_entity.type
_entity.pdbx_description
1 polymer ?
#
loop_
_entity_poly.entity_id
_entity_poly.type
_entity_poly.pdbx_seq_one_letter_code
_entity_poly.pdbx_strand_id
1 'polypeptide(L)'
;MNEESTKEEFEGFKLLDNKYISTHSLHNHHRHFGTYINNIIQFDLEEMLYLFNKPPLKEYEMYFFFKDNNYNLTRRNNSTNEYWLLNKHKHFNRKKEVPIGICKKVSKENILKDSIPFIDEYSYILRIESDDVCHLRIEKISELDHSLEEKDYK
;
A
#
# COMPACT_ATOMS: atom_id res chain seq x y z
N MET A 1 3.33 -21.60 3.63
CA MET A 1 3.79 -20.92 4.87
C MET A 1 2.56 -20.70 5.73
N ASN A 2 2.54 -21.23 6.94
CA ASN A 2 1.48 -20.92 7.91
C ASN A 2 1.78 -19.54 8.48
N GLU A 3 0.96 -18.55 8.15
CA GLU A 3 0.97 -17.24 8.80
C GLU A 3 0.47 -17.43 10.23
N GLU A 4 1.38 -17.58 11.19
CA GLU A 4 1.07 -17.23 12.58
C GLU A 4 0.86 -15.72 12.60
N SER A 5 -0.39 -15.29 12.40
CA SER A 5 -0.75 -13.89 12.58
C SER A 5 -0.40 -13.51 14.02
N THR A 6 0.47 -12.52 14.16
CA THR A 6 0.78 -11.91 15.44
C THR A 6 -0.54 -11.34 15.96
N LYS A 7 -1.14 -12.02 16.95
CA LYS A 7 -2.41 -11.61 17.54
C LYS A 7 -2.14 -10.41 18.45
N GLU A 8 -2.07 -9.23 17.86
CA GLU A 8 -2.04 -7.97 18.60
C GLU A 8 -3.45 -7.55 19.03
N GLU A 9 -3.56 -6.98 20.22
CA GLU A 9 -4.82 -6.44 20.74
C GLU A 9 -4.81 -4.92 20.65
N PHE A 10 -5.91 -4.34 20.17
CA PHE A 10 -6.09 -2.91 20.02
C PHE A 10 -7.38 -2.48 20.73
N GLU A 11 -7.28 -1.51 21.63
CA GLU A 11 -8.43 -1.01 22.40
C GLU A 11 -9.55 -0.52 21.46
N GLY A 12 -10.78 -0.97 21.69
CA GLY A 12 -11.93 -0.60 20.85
C GLY A 12 -12.02 -1.36 19.52
N PHE A 13 -11.20 -2.38 19.31
CA PHE A 13 -11.25 -3.25 18.13
C PHE A 13 -11.23 -4.73 18.54
N LYS A 14 -11.94 -5.56 17.78
CA LYS A 14 -11.90 -7.01 17.89
C LYS A 14 -11.28 -7.63 16.64
N LEU A 15 -10.49 -8.67 16.82
CA LEU A 15 -9.93 -9.46 15.72
C LEU A 15 -10.95 -10.53 15.28
N LEU A 16 -11.30 -10.54 14.00
CA LEU A 16 -12.16 -11.54 13.36
C LEU A 16 -11.55 -11.90 12.00
N ASP A 17 -11.23 -13.17 11.78
CA ASP A 17 -10.69 -13.68 10.50
C ASP A 17 -9.50 -12.85 9.96
N ASN A 18 -8.52 -12.56 10.83
CA ASN A 18 -7.34 -11.72 10.54
C ASN A 18 -7.64 -10.26 10.15
N LYS A 19 -8.85 -9.78 10.42
CA LYS A 19 -9.22 -8.37 10.26
C LYS A 19 -9.67 -7.78 11.59
N TYR A 20 -9.37 -6.51 11.80
CA TYR A 20 -9.82 -5.77 12.98
C TYR A 20 -11.13 -5.05 12.67
N ILE A 21 -12.09 -5.15 13.58
CA ILE A 21 -13.41 -4.52 13.47
C ILE A 21 -13.63 -3.68 14.72
N SER A 22 -13.99 -2.40 14.52
CA SER A 22 -14.30 -1.51 15.64
C SER A 22 -15.49 -2.03 16.44
N THR A 23 -15.38 -1.99 17.77
CA THR A 23 -16.48 -2.26 18.71
C THR A 23 -17.34 -1.03 18.98
N HIS A 24 -16.91 0.13 18.48
CA HIS A 24 -17.59 1.42 18.65
C HIS A 24 -17.81 2.14 17.32
N SER A 25 -18.54 3.26 17.35
CA SER A 25 -18.68 4.13 16.19
C SER A 25 -17.33 4.74 15.79
N LEU A 26 -17.01 4.68 14.51
CA LEU A 26 -15.75 5.20 13.98
C LEU A 26 -15.77 6.72 13.86
N HIS A 27 -14.67 7.36 14.28
CA HIS A 27 -14.44 8.79 14.06
C HIS A 27 -14.09 9.11 12.60
N ASN A 28 -14.29 10.37 12.19
CA ASN A 28 -14.04 10.85 10.82
C ASN A 28 -12.63 10.56 10.28
N HIS A 29 -11.60 10.56 11.12
CA HIS A 29 -10.22 10.29 10.68
C HIS A 29 -10.05 8.84 10.19
N HIS A 30 -10.84 7.90 10.69
CA HIS A 30 -10.82 6.50 10.26
C HIS A 30 -11.27 6.31 8.83
N ARG A 31 -11.91 7.30 8.20
CA ARG A 31 -12.35 7.18 6.80
C ARG A 31 -11.19 6.97 5.80
N HIS A 32 -9.95 7.15 6.26
CA HIS A 32 -8.69 6.94 5.51
C HIS A 32 -8.03 5.58 5.75
N PHE A 33 -8.61 4.75 6.64
CA PHE A 33 -8.14 3.41 7.03
C PHE A 33 -9.24 2.34 7.00
N GLY A 34 -8.94 1.14 6.54
CA GLY A 34 -9.89 0.03 6.43
C GLY A 34 -10.56 -0.10 5.07
N THR A 35 -11.17 -1.26 4.87
CA THR A 35 -11.93 -1.65 3.68
C THR A 35 -13.39 -1.91 4.06
N TYR A 36 -14.34 -1.43 3.26
CA TYR A 36 -15.76 -1.60 3.50
C TYR A 36 -16.28 -2.87 2.82
N ILE A 37 -16.59 -3.91 3.60
CA ILE A 37 -17.05 -5.22 3.12
C ILE A 37 -18.27 -5.64 3.94
N ASN A 38 -19.34 -6.13 3.30
CA ASN A 38 -20.55 -6.62 3.97
C ASN A 38 -21.13 -5.66 5.03
N ASN A 39 -21.14 -4.37 4.71
CA ASN A 39 -21.58 -3.29 5.61
C ASN A 39 -20.75 -3.07 6.89
N ILE A 40 -19.53 -3.61 6.93
CA ILE A 40 -18.60 -3.46 8.05
C ILE A 40 -17.30 -2.86 7.51
N ILE A 41 -16.67 -1.97 8.28
CA ILE A 41 -15.31 -1.51 8.00
C ILE A 41 -14.36 -2.44 8.73
N GLN A 42 -13.48 -3.08 7.94
CA GLN A 42 -12.47 -4.01 8.40
C GLN A 42 -11.10 -3.38 8.21
N PHE A 43 -10.23 -3.49 9.20
CA PHE A 43 -8.88 -2.93 9.18
C PHE A 43 -7.84 -4.03 9.12
N ASP A 44 -6.78 -3.79 8.36
CA ASP A 44 -5.60 -4.65 8.31
C ASP A 44 -4.63 -4.34 9.47
N LEU A 45 -3.75 -5.29 9.81
CA LEU A 45 -2.80 -5.15 10.92
C LEU A 45 -1.92 -3.91 10.77
N GLU A 46 -1.40 -3.64 9.57
CA GLU A 46 -0.58 -2.45 9.30
C GLU A 46 -1.32 -1.14 9.56
N GLU A 47 -2.64 -1.11 9.34
CA GLU A 47 -3.46 0.08 9.55
C GLU A 47 -3.68 0.31 11.05
N MET A 48 -3.86 -0.79 11.80
CA MET A 48 -4.00 -0.75 13.25
C MET A 48 -2.69 -0.31 13.92
N LEU A 49 -1.56 -0.87 13.50
CA LEU A 49 -0.24 -0.43 13.94
C LEU A 49 -0.07 1.08 13.71
N TYR A 50 -0.46 1.57 12.52
CA TYR A 50 -0.36 2.98 12.20
C TYR A 50 -1.29 3.85 13.05
N LEU A 51 -2.57 3.48 13.18
CA LEU A 51 -3.58 4.22 13.93
C LEU A 51 -3.24 4.35 15.42
N PHE A 52 -2.62 3.32 15.99
CA PHE A 52 -2.24 3.28 17.41
C PHE A 52 -0.81 3.76 17.67
N ASN A 53 -0.15 4.37 16.67
CA ASN A 53 1.22 4.87 16.75
C ASN A 53 2.22 3.79 17.24
N LYS A 54 2.04 2.55 16.80
CA LYS A 54 2.97 1.43 17.06
C LYS A 54 4.11 1.46 16.03
N PRO A 55 5.29 0.94 16.37
CA PRO A 55 6.38 0.81 15.40
C PRO A 55 5.98 -0.11 14.24
N PRO A 56 6.42 0.17 12.99
CA PRO A 56 6.13 -0.69 11.86
C PRO A 56 6.85 -2.03 11.98
N LEU A 57 6.17 -3.12 11.59
CA LEU A 57 6.84 -4.38 11.27
C LEU A 57 7.57 -4.27 9.93
N LYS A 58 8.61 -5.09 9.72
CA LYS A 58 9.47 -5.03 8.53
C LYS A 58 8.67 -5.15 7.24
N GLU A 59 7.66 -6.01 7.17
CA GLU A 59 6.79 -6.14 6.00
C GLU A 59 5.91 -4.91 5.73
N TYR A 60 5.65 -4.07 6.74
CA TYR A 60 4.72 -2.93 6.68
C TYR A 60 5.38 -1.56 6.64
N GLU A 61 6.72 -1.48 6.60
CA GLU A 61 7.43 -0.20 6.49
C GLU A 61 7.04 0.61 5.24
N MET A 62 6.66 -0.08 4.15
CA MET A 62 6.15 0.57 2.94
C MET A 62 4.85 1.32 3.23
N TYR A 63 3.94 0.68 3.96
CA TYR A 63 2.67 1.28 4.34
C TYR A 63 2.89 2.56 5.14
N PHE A 64 3.72 2.49 6.18
CA PHE A 64 4.04 3.64 7.04
C PHE A 64 4.65 4.80 6.25
N PHE A 65 5.65 4.51 5.41
CA PHE A 65 6.29 5.52 4.58
C PHE A 65 5.28 6.32 3.75
N PHE A 66 4.36 5.65 3.03
CA PHE A 66 3.39 6.36 2.22
C PHE A 66 2.34 7.11 3.06
N LYS A 67 1.92 6.55 4.20
CA LYS A 67 0.99 7.24 5.11
C LYS A 67 1.58 8.53 5.68
N ASP A 68 2.86 8.49 6.08
CA ASP A 68 3.60 9.64 6.59
C ASP A 68 3.80 10.72 5.53
N ASN A 69 3.91 10.30 4.26
CA ASN A 69 3.96 11.19 3.10
C ASN A 69 2.56 11.59 2.58
N ASN A 70 1.51 11.50 3.40
CA ASN A 70 0.15 11.92 3.07
C ASN A 70 -0.47 11.20 1.87
N TYR A 71 -0.22 9.91 1.72
CA TYR A 71 -1.00 9.04 0.83
C TYR A 71 -1.96 8.16 1.62
N ASN A 72 -2.94 7.58 0.93
CA ASN A 72 -3.73 6.47 1.43
C ASN A 72 -3.36 5.20 0.67
N LEU A 73 -3.40 4.08 1.38
CA LEU A 73 -3.14 2.77 0.83
C LEU A 73 -4.32 1.88 1.16
N THR A 74 -4.78 1.12 0.18
CA THR A 74 -5.72 0.02 0.38
C THR A 74 -5.16 -1.24 -0.24
N ARG A 75 -5.20 -2.37 0.47
CA ARG A 75 -4.73 -3.65 -0.08
C ARG A 75 -5.44 -3.94 -1.40
N ARG A 76 -4.66 -4.29 -2.41
CA ARG A 76 -5.17 -4.67 -3.74
C ARG A 76 -5.75 -6.08 -3.72
N ASN A 77 -5.11 -6.97 -2.99
CA ASN A 77 -5.50 -8.37 -2.81
C ASN A 77 -5.09 -8.81 -1.39
N ASN A 78 -5.86 -9.69 -0.76
CA ASN A 78 -5.52 -10.30 0.52
C ASN A 78 -4.27 -11.21 0.44
N SER A 79 -3.95 -11.74 -0.75
CA SER A 79 -2.85 -12.69 -0.96
C SER A 79 -1.52 -12.03 -1.38
N THR A 80 -1.49 -10.71 -1.59
CA THR A 80 -0.27 -10.01 -1.99
C THR A 80 -0.02 -8.79 -1.11
N ASN A 81 1.25 -8.46 -0.86
CA ASN A 81 1.65 -7.19 -0.24
C ASN A 81 1.65 -6.06 -1.28
N GLU A 82 0.58 -5.99 -2.08
CA GLU A 82 0.35 -4.94 -3.06
C GLU A 82 -0.77 -4.03 -2.56
N TYR A 83 -0.57 -2.73 -2.72
CA TYR A 83 -1.55 -1.73 -2.35
C TYR A 83 -1.90 -0.85 -3.53
N TRP A 84 -3.16 -0.48 -3.61
CA TRP A 84 -3.58 0.70 -4.35
C TRP A 84 -3.10 1.93 -3.60
N LEU A 85 -2.37 2.80 -4.29
CA LEU A 85 -1.97 4.09 -3.79
C LEU A 85 -3.01 5.14 -4.19
N LEU A 86 -3.46 5.96 -3.25
CA LEU A 86 -4.45 7.00 -3.47
C LEU A 86 -3.97 8.32 -2.87
N ASN A 87 -4.37 9.43 -3.49
CA ASN A 87 -4.17 10.74 -2.89
C ASN A 87 -4.98 10.86 -1.60
N LYS A 88 -4.38 11.50 -0.58
CA LYS A 88 -5.10 11.88 0.63
C LYS A 88 -5.71 13.26 0.44
N HIS A 89 -6.99 13.40 0.77
CA HIS A 89 -7.67 14.70 0.75
C HIS A 89 -8.75 14.80 1.81
N LYS A 90 -9.23 16.02 2.06
CA LYS A 90 -10.17 16.34 3.14
C LYS A 90 -11.57 15.76 2.94
N HIS A 91 -11.92 15.16 1.81
CA HIS A 91 -13.23 14.50 1.62
C HIS A 91 -13.12 13.07 1.08
N PHE A 92 -12.06 12.35 1.48
CA PHE A 92 -11.78 10.99 1.01
C PHE A 92 -12.98 10.07 1.15
N ASN A 93 -13.39 9.52 0.01
CA ASN A 93 -14.49 8.58 -0.08
C ASN A 93 -13.98 7.26 -0.68
N ARG A 94 -13.78 6.28 0.20
CA ARG A 94 -13.33 4.91 -0.12
C ARG A 94 -14.01 4.26 -1.34
N LYS A 95 -15.27 4.62 -1.64
CA LYS A 95 -16.04 4.03 -2.74
C LYS A 95 -15.85 4.75 -4.08
N LYS A 96 -15.30 5.97 -4.06
CA LYS A 96 -15.23 6.86 -5.24
C LYS A 96 -13.80 7.21 -5.65
N GLU A 97 -12.83 7.08 -4.74
CA GLU A 97 -11.45 7.39 -5.07
C GLU A 97 -10.88 6.42 -6.10
N VAL A 98 -10.15 6.98 -7.06
CA VAL A 98 -9.44 6.22 -8.09
C VAL A 98 -7.97 6.08 -7.68
N PRO A 99 -7.38 4.88 -7.72
CA PRO A 99 -5.95 4.72 -7.47
C PRO A 99 -5.10 5.52 -8.46
N ILE A 100 -4.01 6.10 -7.97
CA ILE A 100 -3.00 6.78 -8.82
C ILE A 100 -1.87 5.83 -9.23
N GLY A 101 -1.78 4.67 -8.58
CA GLY A 101 -0.78 3.65 -8.86
C GLY A 101 -0.91 2.45 -7.95
N ILE A 102 -0.02 1.49 -8.16
CA ILE A 102 0.13 0.29 -7.36
C ILE A 102 1.49 0.37 -6.69
N CYS A 103 1.56 0.16 -5.37
CA CYS A 103 2.84 0.01 -4.70
C CYS A 103 3.05 -1.41 -4.17
N LYS A 104 4.27 -1.91 -4.33
CA LYS A 104 4.66 -3.27 -3.97
C LYS A 104 6.09 -3.28 -3.41
N LYS A 105 6.31 -4.16 -2.44
CA LYS A 105 7.65 -4.48 -1.93
C LYS A 105 8.31 -5.55 -2.82
N VAL A 106 9.55 -5.30 -3.23
CA VAL A 106 10.33 -6.22 -4.08
C VAL A 106 11.72 -6.42 -3.52
N SER A 107 12.27 -7.63 -3.66
CA SER A 107 13.68 -7.87 -3.32
C SER A 107 14.60 -7.35 -4.43
N LYS A 108 15.84 -7.02 -4.07
CA LYS A 108 16.85 -6.49 -5.01
C LYS A 108 17.08 -7.40 -6.21
N GLU A 109 17.00 -8.71 -6.02
CA GLU A 109 17.26 -9.73 -7.03
C GLU A 109 16.09 -9.86 -8.04
N ASN A 110 14.89 -9.40 -7.67
CA ASN A 110 13.65 -9.64 -8.39
C ASN A 110 13.05 -8.38 -9.04
N ILE A 111 13.73 -7.24 -9.00
CA ILE A 111 13.22 -5.93 -9.45
C ILE A 111 12.68 -5.97 -10.89
N LEU A 112 13.38 -6.67 -11.81
CA LEU A 112 13.10 -6.60 -13.25
C LEU A 112 12.56 -7.89 -13.88
N LYS A 113 12.75 -9.06 -13.24
CA LYS A 113 12.38 -10.35 -13.86
C LYS A 113 10.92 -10.74 -13.66
N ASP A 114 10.38 -10.52 -12.46
CA ASP A 114 9.03 -11.00 -12.08
C ASP A 114 8.12 -9.92 -11.47
N SER A 115 8.65 -8.71 -11.27
CA SER A 115 7.98 -7.66 -10.49
C SER A 115 7.27 -6.58 -11.30
N ILE A 116 7.44 -6.59 -12.62
CA ILE A 116 6.73 -5.71 -13.54
C ILE A 116 5.65 -6.58 -14.21
N PRO A 117 4.49 -6.81 -13.55
CA PRO A 117 3.36 -7.38 -14.28
C PRO A 117 3.06 -6.47 -15.47
N PHE A 118 2.48 -7.04 -16.53
CA PHE A 118 2.06 -6.31 -17.72
C PHE A 118 1.49 -4.93 -17.32
N ILE A 119 2.26 -3.86 -17.57
CA ILE A 119 1.94 -2.53 -17.01
C ILE A 119 0.59 -2.13 -17.60
N ASP A 120 -0.43 -2.20 -16.75
CA ASP A 120 -1.78 -1.72 -17.01
C ASP A 120 -1.77 -0.18 -17.08
N GLU A 121 -2.92 0.48 -17.11
CA GLU A 121 -2.99 1.95 -17.21
C GLU A 121 -2.43 2.67 -15.98
N TYR A 122 -2.01 1.94 -14.94
CA TYR A 122 -1.53 2.50 -13.68
C TYR A 122 0.00 2.52 -13.57
N SER A 123 0.50 3.54 -12.88
CA SER A 123 1.90 3.59 -12.47
C SER A 123 2.19 2.54 -11.38
N TYR A 124 3.39 1.94 -11.41
CA TYR A 124 3.89 1.07 -10.35
C TYR A 124 4.94 1.80 -9.54
N ILE A 125 4.87 1.70 -8.22
CA ILE A 125 5.92 2.16 -7.32
C ILE A 125 6.49 0.96 -6.58
N LEU A 126 7.70 0.56 -6.96
CA LEU A 126 8.42 -0.54 -6.35
C LEU A 126 9.26 -0.02 -5.18
N ARG A 127 9.01 -0.50 -3.97
CA ARG A 127 9.92 -0.32 -2.84
C ARG A 127 10.90 -1.48 -2.81
N ILE A 128 12.17 -1.18 -3.05
CA ILE A 128 13.24 -2.16 -3.10
C ILE A 128 13.76 -2.40 -1.68
N GLU A 129 13.80 -3.66 -1.26
CA GLU A 129 14.50 -4.06 -0.03
C GLU A 129 16.02 -4.00 -0.26
N SER A 130 16.66 -2.99 0.29
CA SER A 130 18.12 -2.87 0.43
C SER A 130 18.46 -2.16 1.75
N ASP A 131 19.75 -2.17 2.11
CA ASP A 131 20.25 -1.43 3.29
C ASP A 131 19.88 0.07 3.22
N ASP A 132 19.81 0.62 1.99
CA ASP A 132 19.22 1.91 1.68
C ASP A 132 17.78 1.75 1.17
N VAL A 133 16.85 2.58 1.63
CA VAL A 133 15.46 2.55 1.13
C VAL A 133 15.39 3.21 -0.25
N CYS A 134 15.13 2.43 -1.29
CA CYS A 134 14.94 2.93 -2.67
C CYS A 134 13.51 2.71 -3.16
N HIS A 135 12.94 3.73 -3.80
CA HIS A 135 11.63 3.66 -4.46
C HIS A 135 11.79 3.94 -5.95
N LEU A 136 11.30 3.02 -6.79
CA LEU A 136 11.33 3.14 -8.25
C LEU A 136 9.91 3.31 -8.77
N ARG A 137 9.64 4.40 -9.48
CA ARG A 137 8.38 4.59 -10.22
C ARG A 137 8.54 4.07 -11.64
N ILE A 138 7.61 3.23 -12.07
CA ILE A 138 7.57 2.62 -13.40
C ILE A 138 6.23 3.02 -14.03
N GLU A 139 6.29 3.59 -15.22
CA GLU A 139 5.10 4.07 -15.93
C GLU A 139 5.17 3.66 -17.39
N LYS A 140 4.01 3.34 -17.97
CA LYS A 140 3.91 3.12 -19.41
C LYS A 140 3.93 4.47 -20.11
N ILE A 141 4.88 4.63 -21.02
CA ILE A 141 4.92 5.77 -21.96
C ILE A 141 4.23 5.37 -23.26
N SER A 142 3.36 6.22 -23.79
CA SER A 142 2.61 5.97 -25.03
C SER A 142 3.45 6.22 -26.29
N GLU A 143 4.33 7.20 -26.23
CA GLU A 143 5.32 7.53 -27.25
C GLU A 143 6.68 7.67 -26.57
N LEU A 144 7.73 7.13 -27.19
CA LEU A 144 9.07 7.42 -26.74
C LEU A 144 9.35 8.88 -27.05
N ASP A 145 9.83 9.63 -26.06
CA ASP A 145 10.39 10.94 -26.35
C ASP A 145 11.64 10.74 -27.20
N HIS A 146 11.54 11.03 -28.50
CA HIS A 146 12.65 10.89 -29.45
C HIS A 146 13.84 11.80 -29.10
N SER A 147 13.69 12.75 -28.16
CA SER A 147 14.82 13.51 -27.61
C SER A 147 15.65 12.73 -26.56
N LEU A 148 15.12 11.59 -26.08
CA LEU A 148 15.80 10.63 -25.21
C LEU A 148 16.44 9.47 -26.00
N GLU A 149 16.33 9.46 -27.33
CA GLU A 149 17.13 8.54 -28.16
C GLU A 149 18.62 8.77 -27.86
N GLU A 150 19.30 7.66 -27.57
CA GLU A 150 20.64 7.61 -27.04
C GLU A 150 21.58 8.58 -27.77
N LYS A 151 22.09 9.58 -27.03
CA LYS A 151 23.47 10.00 -27.26
C LYS A 151 24.31 8.80 -26.89
N ASP A 152 24.83 8.09 -27.88
CA ASP A 152 25.91 7.11 -27.71
C ASP A 152 26.95 7.72 -26.76
N TYR A 153 26.92 7.32 -25.48
CA TYR A 153 28.00 7.64 -24.56
C TYR A 153 29.16 6.75 -24.98
N LYS A 154 30.03 7.32 -25.83
CA LYS A 154 31.32 6.75 -26.20
C LYS A 154 32.28 6.67 -25.01
#